data_AF-A0A933ENN4-F1
#
_entry.id   AF-A0A933ENN4-F1
#
_cell.length_a   1.000
_cell.length_b   1.000
_cell.length_c   1.000
_cell.angle_alpha   90.00
_cell.angle_beta   90.00
_cell.angle_gamma   90.00
#
_symmetry.space_group_name_H-M   'P 1'
#
loop_
_entity.id
_entity.type
_entity.pdbx_description
1 polymer ?
#
loop_
_entity_poly.entity_id
_entity_poly.type
_entity_poly.pdbx_seq_one_letter_code
_entity_poly.pdbx_strand_id
1 'polypeptide(L)'
;MSRTLKVALLANLKKNAPKFPGMSDDYWDDLDSETTVEAILEAIRAGGHEPVFYEGDSALPDKLKADRPDICFNICESHFGDSRESQVPALLEMLRLPYTGSRVLTLALCLDKSMTKRL
;
A
#
# COMPACT_ATOMS: atom_id res chain seq x y z
N MET A 1 26.25 -13.82 -5.30
CA MET A 1 25.57 -12.72 -6.03
C MET A 1 24.23 -12.50 -5.36
N SER A 2 23.84 -11.24 -5.11
CA SER A 2 22.51 -10.93 -4.61
C SER A 2 21.48 -11.24 -5.70
N ARG A 3 20.33 -11.82 -5.34
CA ARG A 3 19.24 -12.12 -6.28
C ARG A 3 18.50 -10.82 -6.61
N THR A 4 18.33 -10.50 -7.89
CA THR A 4 17.41 -9.46 -8.34
C THR A 4 15.97 -9.91 -8.10
N LEU A 5 15.16 -9.05 -7.48
CA LEU A 5 13.76 -9.30 -7.14
C LEU A 5 12.88 -8.34 -7.94
N LYS A 6 11.71 -8.81 -8.34
CA LYS A 6 10.62 -7.98 -8.81
C LYS A 6 9.81 -7.47 -7.62
N VAL A 7 9.86 -6.16 -7.38
CA VAL A 7 9.27 -5.52 -6.19
C VAL A 7 8.09 -4.66 -6.63
N ALA A 8 6.89 -5.02 -6.19
CA ALA A 8 5.70 -4.23 -6.43
C ALA A 8 5.53 -3.17 -5.34
N LEU A 9 5.70 -1.89 -5.66
CA LEU A 9 5.33 -0.77 -4.79
C LEU A 9 3.83 -0.53 -4.89
N LEU A 10 3.13 -0.63 -3.76
CA LEU A 10 1.69 -0.44 -3.68
C LEU A 10 1.40 0.83 -2.89
N ALA A 11 0.71 1.79 -3.48
CA ALA A 11 0.31 3.02 -2.80
C ALA A 11 -1.07 3.51 -3.26
N ASN A 12 -1.68 4.39 -2.46
CA ASN A 12 -2.84 5.17 -2.88
C ASN A 12 -2.38 6.60 -3.16
N LEU A 13 -2.32 7.00 -4.43
CA LEU A 13 -1.85 8.34 -4.77
C LEU A 13 -2.91 9.37 -4.39
N LYS A 14 -2.50 10.42 -3.66
CA LYS A 14 -3.40 11.51 -3.25
C LYS A 14 -4.15 12.14 -4.42
N LYS A 15 -3.51 12.24 -5.59
CA LYS A 15 -4.13 12.77 -6.82
C LYS A 15 -5.27 11.91 -7.37
N ASN A 16 -5.29 10.61 -7.03
CA ASN A 16 -6.29 9.63 -7.48
C ASN A 16 -7.39 9.42 -6.43
N ALA A 17 -7.31 10.10 -5.28
CA ALA A 17 -8.24 9.94 -4.20
C ALA A 17 -9.65 10.44 -4.59
N PRO A 18 -10.72 9.77 -4.12
CA PRO A 18 -12.10 10.20 -4.35
C PRO A 18 -12.32 11.66 -3.93
N LYS A 19 -13.18 12.37 -4.65
CA LYS A 19 -13.64 13.73 -4.30
C LYS A 19 -15.14 13.71 -4.07
N PHE A 20 -15.61 14.44 -3.06
CA PHE A 20 -17.04 14.58 -2.78
C PHE A 20 -17.40 16.00 -2.33
N PRO A 21 -18.66 16.43 -2.49
CA PRO A 21 -19.10 17.77 -2.11
C PRO A 21 -18.81 18.06 -0.63
N GLY A 22 -18.20 19.22 -0.35
CA GLY A 22 -17.87 19.64 1.01
C GLY A 22 -16.61 19.00 1.60
N MET A 23 -15.84 18.24 0.82
CA MET A 23 -14.52 17.74 1.22
C MET A 23 -13.56 18.90 1.49
N SER A 24 -12.84 18.83 2.61
CA SER A 24 -11.73 19.74 2.92
C SER A 24 -10.47 19.37 2.14
N ASP A 25 -9.59 20.34 1.92
CA ASP A 25 -8.35 20.13 1.14
C ASP A 25 -7.37 19.15 1.83
N ASP A 26 -7.46 19.03 3.16
CA ASP A 26 -6.63 18.18 4.02
C ASP A 26 -7.18 16.75 4.22
N TYR A 27 -8.37 16.45 3.66
CA TYR A 27 -9.05 15.17 3.93
C TYR A 27 -8.21 13.93 3.60
N TRP A 28 -7.32 14.05 2.60
CA TRP A 28 -6.43 12.97 2.15
C TRP A 28 -4.94 13.31 2.37
N ASP A 29 -4.61 14.07 3.41
CA ASP A 29 -3.22 14.45 3.71
C ASP A 29 -2.32 13.27 4.10
N ASP A 30 -2.91 12.18 4.60
CA ASP A 30 -2.18 10.95 4.92
C ASP A 30 -1.74 10.21 3.64
N LEU A 31 -2.38 10.44 2.48
CA LEU A 31 -2.03 9.78 1.22
C LEU A 31 -0.75 10.33 0.59
N ASP A 32 0.04 9.42 0.03
CA ASP A 32 1.32 9.75 -0.58
C ASP A 32 1.23 10.50 -1.92
N SER A 33 2.26 11.29 -2.17
CA SER A 33 2.46 12.01 -3.43
C SER A 33 3.16 11.15 -4.48
N GLU A 34 3.04 11.54 -5.75
CA GLU A 34 3.82 10.91 -6.83
C GLU A 34 5.33 11.01 -6.57
N THR A 35 5.79 12.14 -6.03
CA THR A 35 7.20 12.35 -5.70
C THR A 35 7.69 11.34 -4.65
N THR A 36 6.85 11.00 -3.66
CA THR A 36 7.18 9.95 -2.68
C THR A 36 7.30 8.59 -3.37
N VAL A 37 6.32 8.24 -4.20
CA VAL A 37 6.30 6.98 -4.95
C VAL A 37 7.54 6.85 -5.85
N GLU A 38 7.85 7.89 -6.62
CA GLU A 38 9.03 7.94 -7.50
C GLU A 38 10.34 7.77 -6.72
N ALA A 39 10.47 8.45 -5.57
CA ALA A 39 11.66 8.32 -4.72
C ALA A 39 11.85 6.89 -4.21
N ILE A 40 10.76 6.20 -3.83
CA ILE A 40 10.82 4.81 -3.38
C ILE A 40 11.16 3.87 -4.53
N LEU A 41 10.57 4.06 -5.72
CA LEU A 41 10.90 3.26 -6.92
C LEU A 41 12.39 3.37 -7.25
N GLU A 42 12.94 4.59 -7.24
CA GLU A 42 14.37 4.79 -7.51
C GLU A 42 15.28 4.22 -6.42
N ALA A 43 14.86 4.29 -5.14
CA ALA A 43 15.58 3.63 -4.06
C ALA A 43 15.62 2.10 -4.23
N ILE A 44 14.49 1.49 -4.61
CA ILE A 44 14.42 0.04 -4.90
C ILE A 44 15.31 -0.31 -6.10
N ARG A 45 15.27 0.51 -7.15
CA ARG A 45 16.12 0.34 -8.34
C ARG A 45 17.61 0.42 -7.99
N ALA A 46 18.01 1.42 -7.19
CA ALA A 46 19.38 1.58 -6.71
C ALA A 46 19.86 0.40 -5.84
N GLY A 47 18.93 -0.30 -5.18
CA GLY A 47 19.18 -1.55 -4.48
C GLY A 47 19.43 -2.77 -5.38
N GLY A 48 19.36 -2.63 -6.71
CA GLY A 48 19.57 -3.73 -7.67
C GLY A 48 18.34 -4.59 -7.92
N HIS A 49 17.15 -4.07 -7.65
CA HIS A 49 15.85 -4.73 -7.84
C HIS A 49 15.04 -4.08 -8.97
N GLU A 50 14.01 -4.77 -9.43
CA GLU A 50 13.11 -4.30 -10.49
C GLU A 50 11.80 -3.79 -9.89
N PRO A 51 11.65 -2.47 -9.69
CA PRO A 51 10.43 -1.91 -9.13
C PRO A 51 9.31 -1.81 -10.18
N VAL A 52 8.07 -2.06 -9.75
CA VAL A 52 6.84 -1.75 -10.50
C VAL A 52 5.83 -1.10 -9.56
N PHE A 53 5.14 -0.06 -10.03
CA PHE A 53 4.10 0.62 -9.25
C PHE A 53 2.71 0.07 -9.57
N TYR A 54 1.92 -0.16 -8.52
CA TYR A 54 0.48 -0.42 -8.64
C TYR A 54 -0.32 0.44 -7.67
N GLU A 55 -1.34 1.10 -8.20
CA GLU A 55 -2.35 1.81 -7.40
C GLU A 55 -3.15 0.83 -6.53
N GLY A 56 -3.40 1.20 -5.27
CA GLY A 56 -4.25 0.50 -4.31
C GLY A 56 -5.74 0.61 -4.62
N ASP A 57 -6.14 0.27 -5.85
CA ASP A 57 -7.50 0.35 -6.35
C ASP A 57 -8.19 -1.02 -6.44
N SER A 58 -9.46 -1.05 -6.86
CA SER A 58 -10.22 -2.29 -7.03
C SER A 58 -9.68 -3.22 -8.12
N ALA A 59 -8.80 -2.73 -9.00
CA ALA A 59 -8.14 -3.54 -10.03
C ALA A 59 -6.83 -4.18 -9.52
N LEU A 60 -6.33 -3.78 -8.34
CA LEU A 60 -5.11 -4.33 -7.75
C LEU A 60 -5.09 -5.86 -7.65
N PRO A 61 -6.16 -6.57 -7.21
CA PRO A 61 -6.16 -8.03 -7.16
C PRO A 61 -5.84 -8.68 -8.51
N ASP A 62 -6.38 -8.15 -9.61
CA ASP A 62 -6.18 -8.70 -10.95
C ASP A 62 -4.76 -8.44 -11.45
N LYS A 63 -4.24 -7.22 -11.22
CA LYS A 63 -2.85 -6.86 -11.54
C LYS A 63 -1.87 -7.78 -10.80
N LEU A 64 -2.06 -8.00 -9.50
CA LEU A 64 -1.18 -8.86 -8.69
C LEU A 64 -1.25 -10.34 -9.06
N LYS A 65 -2.44 -10.85 -9.41
CA LYS A 65 -2.61 -12.23 -9.91
C LYS A 65 -1.89 -12.45 -11.23
N ALA A 66 -1.93 -11.47 -12.14
CA ALA A 66 -1.25 -11.55 -13.42
C ALA A 66 0.27 -11.40 -13.28
N ASP A 67 0.71 -10.44 -12.46
CA ASP A 67 2.10 -10.01 -12.40
C ASP A 67 3.00 -10.84 -11.49
N ARG A 68 2.43 -11.39 -10.39
CA ARG A 68 3.08 -12.26 -9.40
C ARG A 68 4.47 -11.77 -8.96
N PRO A 69 4.58 -10.59 -8.34
CA PRO A 69 5.86 -10.05 -7.87
C PRO A 69 6.50 -10.96 -6.80
N ASP A 70 7.83 -10.88 -6.64
CA ASP A 70 8.55 -11.62 -5.59
C ASP A 70 8.19 -11.10 -4.19
N ILE A 71 7.95 -9.78 -4.06
CA ILE A 71 7.54 -9.11 -2.84
C ILE A 71 6.78 -7.81 -3.16
N CYS A 72 5.83 -7.46 -2.30
CA CYS A 72 5.13 -6.19 -2.34
C CYS A 72 5.68 -5.23 -1.28
N PHE A 73 6.19 -4.07 -1.71
CA PHE A 73 6.48 -2.95 -0.81
C PHE A 73 5.17 -2.18 -0.58
N ASN A 74 4.51 -2.41 0.55
CA ASN A 74 3.15 -1.89 0.79
C ASN A 74 3.18 -0.58 1.59
N ILE A 75 2.65 0.48 0.99
CA ILE A 75 2.36 1.77 1.63
C ILE A 75 0.91 2.22 1.35
N CYS A 76 0.01 1.28 1.03
CA CYS A 76 -1.39 1.61 0.80
C CYS A 76 -2.11 1.98 2.10
N GLU A 77 -2.87 3.07 2.06
CA GLU A 77 -3.78 3.46 3.13
C GLU A 77 -5.25 3.13 2.85
N SER A 78 -5.60 2.89 1.59
CA SER A 78 -6.99 2.75 1.12
C SER A 78 -7.86 3.98 1.45
N HIS A 79 -9.12 3.99 0.98
CA HIS A 79 -9.98 5.18 1.07
C HIS A 79 -11.10 5.05 2.11
N PHE A 80 -11.64 3.84 2.33
CA PHE A 80 -12.89 3.65 3.08
C PHE A 80 -12.77 2.51 4.08
N GLY A 81 -13.59 2.53 5.13
CA GLY A 81 -13.60 1.52 6.18
C GLY A 81 -12.83 1.94 7.44
N ASP A 82 -13.22 1.37 8.57
CA ASP A 82 -12.60 1.60 9.89
C ASP A 82 -11.18 1.04 9.99
N SER A 83 -10.91 -0.08 9.33
CA SER A 83 -9.59 -0.73 9.23
C SER A 83 -8.99 -0.61 7.83
N ARG A 84 -9.11 0.57 7.19
CA ARG A 84 -8.77 0.78 5.77
C ARG A 84 -7.35 0.32 5.38
N GLU A 85 -6.36 0.57 6.23
CA GLU A 85 -4.95 0.20 5.98
C GLU A 85 -4.73 -1.33 5.96
N SER A 86 -5.63 -2.11 6.56
CA SER A 86 -5.54 -3.57 6.58
C SER A 86 -6.01 -4.24 5.28
N GLN A 87 -6.66 -3.52 4.38
CA GLN A 87 -7.29 -4.10 3.18
C GLN A 87 -6.28 -4.73 2.22
N VAL A 88 -5.22 -3.99 1.89
CA VAL A 88 -4.19 -4.47 0.96
C VAL A 88 -3.38 -5.62 1.58
N PRO A 89 -2.89 -5.53 2.82
CA PRO A 89 -2.27 -6.68 3.51
C PRO A 89 -3.15 -7.93 3.54
N ALA A 90 -4.46 -7.80 3.77
CA ALA A 90 -5.37 -8.94 3.77
C ALA A 90 -5.48 -9.58 2.37
N LEU A 91 -5.54 -8.75 1.32
CA LEU A 91 -5.47 -9.21 -0.07
C LEU A 91 -4.15 -9.94 -0.36
N LEU A 92 -3.02 -9.41 0.10
CA LEU A 92 -1.69 -10.01 -0.11
C LEU A 92 -1.55 -11.35 0.60
N GLU A 93 -2.05 -11.47 1.84
CA GLU A 93 -2.12 -12.74 2.57
C GLU A 93 -2.99 -13.77 1.84
N MET A 94 -4.16 -13.35 1.32
CA MET A 94 -5.03 -14.22 0.51
C MET A 94 -4.34 -14.72 -0.76
N LEU A 95 -3.59 -13.85 -1.46
CA LEU A 95 -2.85 -14.19 -2.68
C LEU A 95 -1.50 -14.90 -2.39
N ARG A 96 -1.13 -15.03 -1.11
CA ARG A 96 0.14 -15.57 -0.63
C ARG A 96 1.35 -14.85 -1.22
N LEU A 97 1.25 -13.52 -1.31
CA LEU A 97 2.35 -12.65 -1.75
C LEU A 97 3.09 -12.10 -0.52
N PRO A 98 4.43 -12.23 -0.43
CA PRO A 98 5.20 -11.60 0.63
C PRO A 98 5.05 -10.07 0.57
N TYR A 99 5.03 -9.41 1.73
CA TYR A 99 4.91 -7.95 1.78
C TYR A 99 5.67 -7.32 2.94
N THR A 100 6.04 -6.04 2.80
CA THR A 100 6.67 -5.23 3.84
C THR A 100 5.64 -4.56 4.75
N GLY A 101 6.08 -4.11 5.92
CA GLY A 101 5.22 -3.37 6.86
C GLY A 101 4.48 -4.27 7.85
N SER A 102 3.44 -3.69 8.46
CA SER A 102 2.66 -4.32 9.53
C SER A 102 1.65 -5.33 9.00
N ARG A 103 1.34 -6.35 9.81
CA ARG A 103 0.32 -7.37 9.47
C ARG A 103 -1.10 -6.83 9.60
N VAL A 104 -2.05 -7.54 9.01
CA VAL A 104 -3.50 -7.20 8.97
C VAL A 104 -4.06 -6.77 10.33
N LEU A 105 -3.88 -7.62 11.35
CA LEU A 105 -4.42 -7.36 12.70
C LEU A 105 -3.75 -6.15 13.35
N THR A 106 -2.43 -5.98 13.18
CA THR A 106 -1.71 -4.83 13.73
C THR A 106 -2.25 -3.54 13.14
N LEU A 107 -2.43 -3.45 11.82
CA LEU A 107 -2.98 -2.26 11.17
C LEU A 107 -4.42 -1.97 11.60
N ALA A 108 -5.25 -3.01 11.74
CA ALA A 108 -6.63 -2.84 12.18
C ALA A 108 -6.70 -2.28 13.60
N LEU A 109 -5.85 -2.78 14.49
CA LEU A 109 -5.76 -2.30 15.87
C LEU A 109 -5.22 -0.88 15.95
N CYS A 110 -4.18 -0.55 15.17
CA CYS A 110 -3.55 0.77 15.19
C CYS A 110 -4.48 1.90 14.73
N LEU A 111 -5.45 1.60 13.84
CA LEU A 111 -6.48 2.55 13.42
C LEU A 111 -7.55 2.79 14.50
N ASP A 112 -7.83 1.80 15.34
CA ASP A 112 -8.69 1.97 16.51
C ASP A 112 -7.87 2.45 17.73
N LYS A 113 -7.91 3.76 17.95
CA LYS A 113 -7.19 4.42 19.07
C LYS A 113 -7.62 3.93 20.45
N SER A 114 -8.83 3.41 20.60
CA SER A 114 -9.34 2.85 21.86
C SER A 114 -8.76 1.47 22.09
N MET A 115 -8.82 0.61 21.07
CA MET A 115 -8.26 -0.75 21.13
C MET A 115 -6.74 -0.76 21.26
N THR A 116 -6.03 0.13 20.56
CA THR A 116 -4.58 0.31 20.70
C THR A 116 -4.16 0.57 22.16
N LYS A 117 -4.96 1.32 22.92
CA LYS A 117 -4.64 1.64 24.33
C LYS A 117 -5.06 0.55 25.32
N ARG A 118 -5.96 -0.34 24.89
CA ARG A 118 -6.54 -1.38 25.75
C ARG A 118 -5.66 -2.63 25.82
N LEU A 119 -5.06 -3.02 24.70
CA LEU A 119 -4.18 -4.19 24.58
C LEU A 119 -2.82 -3.93 25.23
#